data_AF-A0A528LG10-F1
#
_entry.id   AF-A0A528LG10-F1
#
_cell.length_a   1.000
_cell.length_b   1.000
_cell.length_c   1.000
_cell.angle_alpha   90.00
_cell.angle_beta   90.00
_cell.angle_gamma   90.00
#
_symmetry.space_group_name_H-M   'P 1'
#
loop_
_entity.id
_entity.type
_entity.pdbx_description
1 polymer ?
#
loop_
_entity_poly.entity_id
_entity_poly.type
_entity_poly.pdbx_seq_one_letter_code
_entity_poly.pdbx_strand_id
1 'polypeptide(L)' 'TIGYPVMLKASWGGGGRGMRAIRSEADLAREVTEGKREAKAAFGKDEVYLEKLIERARHVEVQVLGDTHGNAVHLFER' A
#
# COMPACT_ATOMS: atom_id res chain seq x y z
N THR A 1 2.08 19.51 2.19
CA THR A 1 2.75 18.37 1.52
C THR A 1 2.72 17.17 2.45
N ILE A 2 2.79 15.94 1.94
CA ILE A 2 2.71 14.70 2.78
C ILE A 2 3.96 14.55 3.68
N GLY A 3 5.11 15.05 3.23
CA GLY A 3 6.37 15.09 3.98
C GLY A 3 7.03 13.71 4.15
N TYR A 4 8.37 13.66 4.13
CA TYR A 4 9.12 12.43 4.31
C TYR A 4 9.10 11.93 5.77
N PRO A 5 9.31 10.62 6.02
CA PRO A 5 9.33 9.54 5.03
C PRO A 5 7.94 9.23 4.46
N VAL A 6 7.91 8.67 3.25
CA VAL A 6 6.70 8.21 2.54
C VAL A 6 6.83 6.74 2.15
N MET A 7 5.70 6.06 1.94
CA MET A 7 5.64 4.70 1.40
C MET A 7 5.10 4.78 -0.04
N LEU A 8 5.85 4.24 -1.00
CA LEU A 8 5.35 3.99 -2.35
C LEU A 8 4.65 2.64 -2.36
N LYS A 9 3.46 2.58 -2.97
CA LYS A 9 2.65 1.35 -3.07
C LYS A 9 2.08 1.21 -4.48
N ALA A 10 2.07 -0.01 -5.01
CA ALA A 10 1.35 -0.34 -6.24
C ALA A 10 -0.17 -0.28 -6.01
N SER A 11 -0.91 0.44 -6.85
CA SER A 11 -2.36 0.64 -6.67
C SER A 11 -3.17 -0.66 -6.79
N TRP A 12 -2.65 -1.62 -7.56
CA TRP A 12 -3.29 -2.90 -7.83
C TRP A 12 -2.50 -4.08 -7.22
N GLY A 13 -1.60 -3.78 -6.28
CA GLY A 13 -0.75 -4.77 -5.64
C GLY A 13 -1.45 -5.54 -4.51
N GLY A 14 -0.88 -6.68 -4.15
CA GLY A 14 -1.34 -7.52 -3.04
C GLY A 14 -0.23 -8.45 -2.55
N GLY A 15 -0.37 -8.97 -1.33
CA GLY A 15 0.58 -9.94 -0.76
C GLY A 15 1.95 -9.35 -0.36
N GLY A 16 2.02 -8.05 -0.07
CA GLY A 16 3.25 -7.42 0.43
C GLY A 16 4.27 -7.00 -0.65
N ARG A 17 3.97 -7.21 -1.94
CA ARG A 17 4.85 -6.87 -3.06
C ARG A 17 4.55 -5.48 -3.64
N GLY A 18 5.55 -4.81 -4.21
CA GLY A 18 5.39 -3.46 -4.77
C GLY A 18 5.21 -2.36 -3.73
N MET A 19 5.80 -2.53 -2.53
CA MET A 19 5.83 -1.49 -1.49
C MET A 19 7.27 -1.17 -1.11
N ARG A 20 7.60 0.11 -0.95
CA ARG A 20 8.93 0.57 -0.54
C ARG A 20 8.90 1.91 0.20
N ALA A 21 9.74 2.02 1.22
CA ALA A 21 9.90 3.27 1.98
C ALA A 21 10.87 4.23 1.27
N ILE A 22 10.49 5.49 1.14
CA ILE A 22 11.29 6.58 0.58
C ILE A 22 11.52 7.61 1.67
N ARG A 23 12.78 7.85 2.02
CA ARG A 23 13.17 8.69 3.17
C ARG A 23 13.53 10.12 2.82
N SER A 24 13.86 10.37 1.56
CA SER A 24 14.31 11.68 1.10
C SER A 24 13.84 11.98 -0.32
N GLU A 25 13.89 13.25 -0.69
CA GLU A 25 13.57 13.70 -2.05
C GLU A 25 14.56 13.19 -3.09
N ALA A 26 15.83 13.03 -2.72
CA ALA A 26 16.87 12.52 -3.61
C ALA A 26 16.57 11.10 -4.12
N ASP A 27 15.85 10.30 -3.33
CA ASP A 27 15.51 8.92 -3.68
C ASP A 27 14.23 8.83 -4.54
N LEU A 28 13.37 9.86 -4.48
CA LEU A 28 11.99 9.78 -4.96
C LEU A 28 11.88 9.34 -6.43
N ALA A 29 12.57 10.02 -7.33
CA ALA A 29 12.43 9.77 -8.77
C ALA A 29 12.87 8.36 -9.17
N ARG A 30 13.96 7.87 -8.57
CA ARG A 30 14.49 6.52 -8.79
C ARG A 30 13.52 5.47 -8.28
N GLU A 31 13.09 5.61 -7.02
CA GLU A 31 12.19 4.64 -6.36
C GLU A 31 10.82 4.56 -7.03
N VAL A 32 10.27 5.70 -7.49
CA VAL A 32 9.01 5.72 -8.26
C VAL A 32 9.18 4.97 -9.58
N THR A 33 10.26 5.22 -10.32
CA THR A 33 10.51 4.57 -11.61
C THR A 33 10.64 3.05 -11.47
N GLU A 34 11.40 2.61 -10.48
CA GLU A 34 11.56 1.19 -10.17
C GLU A 34 10.24 0.55 -9.69
N GLY A 35 9.51 1.23 -8.82
CA GLY A 35 8.22 0.76 -8.31
C GLY A 35 7.18 0.57 -9.41
N LYS A 36 7.14 1.49 -10.40
CA LYS A 36 6.27 1.34 -11.59
C LYS A 36 6.63 0.12 -12.42
N ARG A 37 7.93 -0.13 -12.64
CA ARG A 37 8.40 -1.31 -13.39
C ARG A 37 8.04 -2.61 -12.67
N GLU A 38 8.24 -2.66 -11.35
CA GLU A 38 7.86 -3.81 -10.52
C GLU A 38 6.35 -4.05 -10.54
N ALA A 39 5.55 -2.99 -10.37
CA ALA A 39 4.10 -3.06 -10.43
C ALA A 39 3.61 -3.60 -11.78
N LYS A 40 4.17 -3.09 -12.89
CA LYS A 40 3.85 -3.58 -14.24
C LYS A 40 4.18 -5.07 -14.41
N ALA A 41 5.35 -5.49 -13.94
CA ALA A 41 5.79 -6.87 -14.06
C ALA A 41 4.96 -7.83 -13.19
N ALA A 42 4.54 -7.40 -12.00
CA ALA A 42 3.80 -8.24 -11.05
C ALA A 42 2.28 -8.24 -11.26
N PHE A 43 1.70 -7.10 -11.66
CA PHE A 43 0.25 -6.87 -11.68
C PHE A 43 -0.30 -6.41 -13.03
N GLY A 44 0.55 -6.29 -14.06
CA GLY A 44 0.16 -5.85 -15.41
C GLY A 44 -0.17 -4.36 -15.52
N LYS A 45 -0.15 -3.61 -14.42
CA LYS A 45 -0.41 -2.17 -14.34
C LYS A 45 0.74 -1.47 -13.61
N ASP A 46 1.17 -0.33 -14.11
CA ASP A 46 2.30 0.45 -13.57
C ASP A 46 1.86 1.58 -12.63
N GLU A 47 0.59 1.61 -12.26
CA GLU A 47 0.03 2.63 -11.38
C GLU A 47 0.55 2.46 -9.94
N VAL A 48 1.08 3.55 -9.39
CA VAL A 48 1.64 3.62 -8.03
C VAL A 48 1.20 4.92 -7.38
N TYR A 49 1.16 4.92 -6.06
CA TYR A 49 0.80 6.09 -5.26
C TYR A 49 1.65 6.21 -3.99
N LEU A 50 1.63 7.38 -3.37
CA LEU A 50 2.41 7.69 -2.16
C LEU A 50 1.48 7.85 -0.96
N GLU A 51 1.83 7.19 0.14
CA GLU A 51 1.20 7.38 1.46
C GLU A 51 2.24 7.88 2.46
N LYS A 52 1.78 8.47 3.57
CA LYS A 52 2.65 8.77 4.70
C LYS A 52 3.15 7.47 5.31
N LEU A 53 4.46 7.32 5.48
CA LEU A 53 5.00 6.18 6.22
C LEU A 53 4.77 6.41 7.72
N ILE A 54 3.99 5.54 8.34
CA ILE A 54 3.81 5.51 9.80
C ILE A 54 4.92 4.65 10.41
N GLU A 55 5.84 5.29 11.12
CA GLU A 55 6.93 4.58 11.80
C GLU A 55 6.42 3.90 13.07
N ARG A 56 6.95 2.72 13.37
CA ARG A 56 6.56 1.90 14.54
C ARG A 56 5.06 1.58 14.57
N ALA A 57 4.46 1.39 13.39
CA ALA A 57 3.06 0.99 13.27
C ALA A 57 2.83 -0.43 13.80
N ARG A 58 1.66 -0.65 14.41
CA ARG A 58 1.07 -1.98 14.57
C ARG A 58 0.07 -2.16 13.44
N HIS A 59 0.17 -3.28 12.71
CA HIS A 59 -0.87 -3.69 11.78
C HIS A 59 -2.00 -4.30 12.59
N VAL A 60 -3.22 -3.80 12.37
CA VAL A 60 -4.44 -4.37 12.94
C VAL A 60 -5.45 -4.46 11.81
N GLU A 61 -6.09 -5.61 11.67
CA GLU A 61 -7.11 -5.86 10.64
C GLU A 61 -8.39 -6.45 11.24
N VAL A 62 -9.53 -6.13 10.66
CA VAL A 62 -10.85 -6.58 11.15
C VAL A 62 -11.48 -7.50 10.11
N GLN A 63 -11.89 -8.69 10.53
CA GLN A 63 -12.64 -9.60 9.67
C GLN A 63 -14.09 -9.14 9.57
N VAL A 64 -14.62 -9.07 8.34
CA VAL A 64 -16.03 -8.72 8.07
C VAL A 64 -16.70 -9.84 7.27
N LEU A 65 -17.97 -10.13 7.56
CA LEU A 65 -18.86 -11.00 6.78
C LEU A 65 -20.15 -10.25 6.48
N GLY A 66 -20.67 -10.36 5.26
CA GLY A 66 -21.94 -9.76 4.86
C GLY A 66 -22.73 -10.68 3.94
N ASP A 67 -24.07 -10.56 3.98
CA ASP A 67 -24.97 -11.32 3.12
C ASP A 67 -25.74 -10.41 2.13
N THR A 68 -26.53 -11.03 1.25
CA THR A 68 -27.32 -10.31 0.24
C THR A 68 -28.65 -9.73 0.76
N HIS A 69 -28.97 -9.98 2.03
CA HIS A 69 -30.16 -9.46 2.71
C HIS A 69 -29.87 -8.16 3.47
N GLY A 70 -28.63 -7.66 3.40
CA GLY A 70 -28.20 -6.42 4.03
C GLY A 70 -27.63 -6.61 5.45
N ASN A 71 -27.42 -7.85 5.90
CA ASN A 71 -26.75 -8.09 7.17
C ASN A 71 -25.23 -8.00 6.99
N ALA A 72 -24.54 -7.44 7.99
CA ALA A 72 -23.09 -7.47 8.09
C ALA A 72 -22.66 -7.59 9.55
N VAL A 73 -21.60 -8.37 9.78
CA VAL A 73 -20.98 -8.56 11.10
C VAL A 73 -19.47 -8.43 11.00
N HIS A 74 -18.83 -8.00 12.08
CA HIS A 74 -17.38 -8.10 12.24
C HIS A 74 -17.04 -9.25 13.19
N LEU A 75 -15.91 -9.92 12.96
CA LEU A 75 -15.42 -11.04 13.78
C LEU A 75 -14.11 -10.64 14.47
N PHE A 76 -14.17 -9.55 15.24
CA PHE A 76 -13.06 -8.96 15.98
C PHE A 76 -11.83 -8.64 15.08
N GLU A 77 -10.76 -8.19 15.72
CA GLU A 77 -9.50 -7.80 15.09
C GLU A 77 -8.40 -8.86 15.26
N ARG A 78 -7.33 -8.74 14.47
CA ARG A 78 -6.07 -9.46 14.60
C ARG A 78 -4.89 -8.52 14.40
#